data_AF-A0A930GXD8-F1
#
_entry.id   AF-A0A930GXD8-F1
#
_cell.length_a   1.000
_cell.length_b   1.000
_cell.length_c   1.000
_cell.angle_alpha   90.00
_cell.angle_beta   90.00
_cell.angle_gamma   90.00
#
_symmetry.space_group_name_H-M   'P 1'
#
loop_
_entity.id
_entity.type
_entity.pdbx_description
1 polymer ?
#
loop_
_entity_poly.entity_id
_entity_poly.type
_entity_poly.pdbx_seq_one_letter_code
_entity_poly.pdbx_strand_id
1 'polypeptide(L)'
;IVFCSFEQLQTVIKYAKQYGFVNYIPISFIKNYSPQVLKANMRVVGATEYALILYRSKLPKFRNVGADGKNHMVFNWFQWERDKKDIPKIHPAQKPVNVIKKLVETFTDEGDIVIDPCAGSGTTLRACKELNRSCYGFEIHRPFYERAVKEMLADKNEQLNLEL
;
A
#
# COMPACT_ATOMS: atom_id res chain seq x y z
N ILE A 1 4.22 -6.87 -4.40
CA ILE A 1 3.65 -7.15 -3.06
C ILE A 1 2.17 -7.41 -3.24
N VAL A 2 1.62 -8.48 -2.68
CA VAL A 2 0.21 -8.85 -2.86
C VAL A 2 -0.49 -8.87 -1.51
N PHE A 3 -1.38 -7.90 -1.29
CA PHE A 3 -2.27 -7.89 -0.13
C PHE A 3 -3.31 -9.01 -0.26
N CYS A 4 -3.57 -9.72 0.82
CA CYS A 4 -4.55 -10.80 0.87
C CYS A 4 -5.04 -11.04 2.30
N SER A 5 -6.16 -11.74 2.46
CA SER A 5 -6.58 -12.19 3.80
C SER A 5 -5.65 -13.30 4.30
N PHE A 6 -5.69 -13.56 5.61
CA PHE A 6 -4.90 -14.65 6.21
C PHE A 6 -5.22 -16.01 5.56
N GLU A 7 -6.51 -16.26 5.33
CA GLU A 7 -7.03 -17.49 4.72
C GLU A 7 -6.57 -17.65 3.26
N GLN A 8 -6.24 -16.55 2.58
CA GLN A 8 -5.82 -16.52 1.19
C GLN A 8 -4.31 -16.73 1.00
N LEU A 9 -3.49 -16.65 2.05
CA LEU A 9 -2.03 -16.69 1.93
C LEU A 9 -1.53 -17.92 1.14
N GLN A 10 -2.01 -19.12 1.50
CA GLN A 10 -1.61 -20.37 0.82
C GLN A 10 -2.06 -20.40 -0.64
N THR A 11 -3.25 -19.87 -0.93
CA THR A 11 -3.77 -19.77 -2.29
C THR A 11 -2.87 -18.87 -3.14
N VAL A 12 -2.52 -17.68 -2.63
CA VAL A 12 -1.62 -16.74 -3.32
C VAL A 12 -0.24 -17.37 -3.54
N ILE A 13 0.35 -18.03 -2.54
CA ILE A 13 1.64 -18.72 -2.65
C ILE A 13 1.60 -19.81 -3.74
N LYS A 14 0.53 -20.63 -3.76
CA LYS A 14 0.36 -21.69 -4.75
C LYS A 14 0.31 -21.13 -6.18
N TYR A 15 -0.48 -20.10 -6.42
CA TYR A 15 -0.55 -19.46 -7.74
C TYR A 15 0.75 -18.75 -8.10
N ALA A 16 1.37 -18.02 -7.17
CA ALA A 16 2.65 -17.35 -7.39
C ALA A 16 3.73 -18.32 -7.89
N LYS A 17 3.81 -19.51 -7.29
CA LYS A 17 4.74 -20.57 -7.69
C LYS A 17 4.50 -21.06 -9.13
N GLN A 18 3.24 -21.18 -9.56
CA GLN A 18 2.90 -21.57 -10.94
C GLN A 18 3.41 -20.56 -11.97
N TYR A 19 3.47 -19.27 -11.61
CA TYR A 19 4.00 -18.19 -12.46
C TYR A 19 5.48 -17.89 -12.21
N GLY A 20 6.20 -18.76 -11.50
CA GLY A 20 7.64 -18.70 -11.28
C GLY A 20 8.11 -17.75 -10.17
N PHE A 21 7.20 -17.22 -9.34
CA PHE A 21 7.53 -16.58 -8.07
C PHE A 21 7.64 -17.66 -7.00
N VAL A 22 8.81 -18.29 -6.91
CA VAL A 22 9.02 -19.48 -6.06
C VAL A 22 9.36 -19.14 -4.61
N ASN A 23 9.70 -17.88 -4.32
CA ASN A 23 10.05 -17.41 -2.99
C ASN A 23 9.08 -16.33 -2.49
N TYR A 24 8.89 -16.27 -1.18
CA TYR A 24 8.03 -15.28 -0.56
C TYR A 24 8.47 -14.87 0.84
N ILE A 25 8.05 -13.68 1.28
CA ILE A 25 8.14 -13.20 2.66
C ILE A 25 6.74 -12.71 3.08
N PRO A 26 6.14 -13.28 4.14
CA PRO A 26 4.89 -12.77 4.68
C PRO A 26 5.14 -11.46 5.42
N ILE A 27 4.31 -10.45 5.16
CA ILE A 27 4.31 -9.19 5.90
C ILE A 27 2.95 -8.96 6.56
N SER A 28 2.99 -8.49 7.80
CA SER A 28 1.79 -8.18 8.60
C SER A 28 1.66 -6.68 8.83
N PHE A 29 0.44 -6.16 8.83
CA PHE A 29 0.18 -4.77 9.16
C PHE A 29 -0.63 -4.69 10.44
N ILE A 30 -0.11 -3.99 11.44
CA ILE A 30 -0.66 -3.98 12.80
C ILE A 30 -1.47 -2.69 13.00
N LYS A 31 -2.77 -2.85 13.19
CA LYS A 31 -3.69 -1.76 13.50
C LYS A 31 -3.73 -1.53 15.01
N ASN A 32 -3.76 -0.26 15.41
CA ASN A 32 -4.07 0.13 16.79
C ASN A 32 -5.59 0.30 17.04
N TYR A 33 -6.44 -0.19 16.14
CA TYR A 33 -7.89 -0.12 16.23
C TYR A 33 -8.53 -1.35 15.57
N SER A 34 -9.76 -1.69 15.98
CA SER A 34 -10.61 -2.62 15.23
C SER A 34 -12.08 -2.20 15.35
N PRO A 35 -12.83 -2.10 14.23
CA PRO A 35 -14.28 -1.83 14.27
C PRO A 35 -15.06 -2.88 15.07
N GLN A 36 -14.48 -4.06 15.26
CA GLN A 36 -15.08 -5.17 15.99
C GLN A 36 -15.17 -4.92 17.51
N VAL A 37 -14.33 -4.03 18.06
CA VAL A 37 -14.32 -3.68 19.49
C VAL A 37 -15.61 -2.98 19.91
N LEU A 38 -16.28 -2.28 18.98
CA LEU A 38 -17.55 -1.59 19.25
C LEU A 38 -18.74 -2.55 19.38
N LYS A 39 -18.57 -3.84 19.04
CA LYS A 39 -19.60 -4.86 19.27
C LYS A 39 -19.35 -5.43 20.66
N ALA A 40 -20.27 -5.19 21.59
CA ALA A 40 -20.18 -5.39 23.05
C ALA A 40 -19.84 -6.80 23.58
N ASN A 41 -19.35 -7.71 22.74
CA ASN A 41 -19.00 -9.08 23.13
C ASN A 41 -17.47 -9.21 23.25
N MET A 42 -17.00 -9.69 24.39
CA MET A 42 -15.59 -9.99 24.67
C MET A 42 -15.08 -11.07 23.71
N ARG A 43 -14.44 -10.64 22.61
CA ARG A 43 -13.84 -11.54 21.61
C ARG A 43 -12.49 -11.01 21.17
N VAL A 44 -11.62 -11.92 20.73
CA VAL A 44 -10.41 -11.55 20.00
C VAL A 44 -10.83 -10.82 18.72
N VAL A 45 -10.29 -9.63 18.50
CA VAL A 45 -10.62 -8.79 17.35
C VAL A 45 -9.54 -8.86 16.30
N GLY A 46 -9.95 -8.85 15.03
CA GLY A 46 -9.02 -8.70 13.91
C GLY A 46 -8.38 -7.31 13.94
N ALA A 47 -7.08 -7.25 14.21
CA ALA A 47 -6.27 -6.02 14.22
C ALA A 47 -5.10 -6.10 13.22
N THR A 48 -5.05 -7.13 12.38
CA THR A 48 -3.99 -7.37 11.41
C THR A 48 -4.51 -7.36 9.98
N GLU A 49 -3.67 -6.91 9.04
CA GLU A 49 -3.79 -7.26 7.63
C GLU A 49 -2.52 -7.97 7.16
N TYR A 50 -2.60 -8.68 6.04
CA TYR A 50 -1.52 -9.50 5.53
C TYR A 50 -1.20 -9.16 4.07
N ALA A 51 0.06 -9.33 3.71
CA ALA A 51 0.49 -9.36 2.34
C ALA A 51 1.69 -10.29 2.16
N LEU A 52 2.01 -10.60 0.90
CA LEU A 52 3.18 -11.38 0.52
C LEU A 52 4.10 -10.53 -0.36
N ILE A 53 5.37 -10.48 0.00
CA ILE A 53 6.44 -10.10 -0.92
C ILE A 53 6.78 -11.35 -1.71
N LEU A 54 6.53 -11.34 -3.02
CA LEU A 54 6.79 -12.46 -3.92
C LEU A 54 7.99 -12.14 -4.79
N TYR A 55 8.92 -13.08 -4.94
CA TYR A 55 10.10 -12.90 -5.79
C TYR A 55 10.53 -14.21 -6.45
N ARG A 56 11.25 -14.11 -7.57
CA ARG A 56 11.67 -15.26 -8.38
C ARG A 56 12.91 -15.91 -7.79
N SER A 57 14.09 -15.37 -8.08
CA SER A 57 15.37 -15.99 -7.71
C SER A 57 16.10 -15.18 -6.66
N LYS A 58 16.50 -13.95 -6.99
CA LYS A 58 17.25 -13.09 -6.08
C LYS A 58 16.32 -12.35 -5.14
N LEU A 59 16.69 -12.30 -3.87
CA LEU A 59 16.03 -11.44 -2.88
C LEU A 59 16.03 -9.99 -3.40
N PRO A 60 14.87 -9.31 -3.43
CA PRO A 60 14.80 -7.93 -3.88
C PRO A 60 15.66 -7.03 -2.98
N LYS A 61 16.18 -5.94 -3.56
CA LYS A 61 16.87 -4.91 -2.80
C LYS A 61 15.86 -4.22 -1.89
N PHE A 62 16.28 -3.92 -0.65
CA PHE A 62 15.51 -3.14 0.30
C PHE A 62 16.23 -1.85 0.62
N ARG A 63 15.54 -0.71 0.59
CA ARG A 63 16.03 0.54 1.15
C ARG A 63 15.77 0.50 2.64
N ASN A 64 16.86 0.49 3.41
CA ASN A 64 16.82 0.42 4.85
C ASN A 64 17.68 1.50 5.51
N VAL A 65 18.05 2.53 4.76
CA VAL A 65 18.76 3.69 5.30
C VAL A 65 17.74 4.61 5.98
N GLY A 66 17.91 4.84 7.27
CA GLY A 66 17.06 5.71 8.07
C GLY A 66 17.39 7.18 7.88
N ALA A 67 16.61 8.05 8.52
CA ALA A 67 16.85 9.50 8.50
C ALA A 67 18.20 9.90 9.15
N ASP A 68 18.75 9.03 9.99
CA ASP A 68 20.09 9.16 10.59
C ASP A 68 21.24 8.75 9.65
N GLY A 69 20.92 8.35 8.41
CA GLY A 69 21.88 7.88 7.42
C GLY A 69 22.41 6.47 7.68
N LYS A 70 21.87 5.74 8.67
CA LYS A 70 22.33 4.39 9.04
C LYS A 70 21.40 3.32 8.48
N ASN A 71 21.93 2.11 8.32
CA ASN A 71 21.13 0.94 7.96
C ASN A 71 20.34 0.44 9.18
N HIS A 72 19.04 0.27 9.00
CA HIS A 72 18.12 -0.30 9.98
C HIS A 72 17.60 -1.66 9.51
N MET A 73 17.03 -2.43 10.42
CA MET A 73 16.33 -3.67 10.05
C MET A 73 14.99 -3.35 9.41
N VAL A 74 14.65 -4.06 8.32
CA VAL A 74 13.30 -4.05 7.76
C VAL A 74 12.52 -5.18 8.41
N PHE A 75 11.58 -4.83 9.27
CA PHE A 75 10.71 -5.81 9.92
C PHE A 75 9.72 -6.42 8.93
N ASN A 76 9.30 -7.65 9.19
CA ASN A 76 8.19 -8.29 8.47
C ASN A 76 6.81 -7.79 8.95
N TRP A 77 6.77 -6.66 9.66
CA TRP A 77 5.53 -6.02 10.04
C TRP A 77 5.62 -4.50 9.96
N PHE A 78 4.49 -3.85 9.69
CA PHE A 78 4.36 -2.41 9.55
C PHE A 78 3.20 -1.90 10.41
N GLN A 79 3.35 -0.74 11.02
CA GLN A 79 2.22 -0.09 11.68
C GLN A 79 1.20 0.41 10.64
N TRP A 80 -0.07 0.08 10.86
CA TRP A 80 -1.18 0.57 10.06
C TRP A 80 -1.66 1.92 10.61
N GLU A 81 -1.04 2.99 10.15
CA GLU A 81 -1.47 4.35 10.44
C GLU A 81 -2.63 4.74 9.53
N ARG A 82 -3.73 5.24 10.10
CA ARG A 82 -4.84 5.78 9.30
C ARG A 82 -4.43 7.08 8.65
N ASP A 83 -4.95 7.29 7.45
CA ASP A 83 -4.85 8.58 6.79
C ASP A 83 -5.56 9.68 7.60
N LYS A 84 -5.02 10.90 7.51
CA LYS A 84 -5.63 12.12 8.02
C LYS A 84 -6.80 12.55 7.12
N LYS A 85 -7.59 13.53 7.58
CA LYS A 85 -8.81 14.00 6.89
C LYS A 85 -8.56 14.62 5.51
N ASP A 86 -7.33 15.01 5.22
CA ASP A 86 -6.93 15.60 3.93
C ASP A 86 -6.76 14.57 2.80
N ILE A 87 -6.76 13.28 3.13
CA ILE A 87 -6.83 12.18 2.17
C ILE A 87 -8.30 11.78 1.99
N PRO A 88 -8.85 11.85 0.77
CA PRO A 88 -10.25 11.49 0.53
C PRO A 88 -10.46 9.98 0.74
N LYS A 89 -11.62 9.62 1.31
CA LYS A 89 -12.06 8.24 1.43
C LYS A 89 -12.93 7.87 0.23
N ILE A 90 -12.33 7.17 -0.73
CA ILE A 90 -12.99 6.84 -2.01
C ILE A 90 -13.47 5.40 -2.02
N HIS A 91 -12.66 4.48 -1.52
CA HIS A 91 -12.95 3.05 -1.55
C HIS A 91 -13.08 2.47 -0.13
N PRO A 92 -14.03 1.53 0.13
CA PRO A 92 -14.18 0.90 1.44
C PRO A 92 -12.89 0.21 1.89
N ALA A 93 -12.26 -0.57 1.01
CA ALA A 93 -11.02 -1.29 1.26
C ALA A 93 -9.73 -0.49 0.99
N GLN A 94 -9.83 0.84 0.85
CA GLN A 94 -8.67 1.75 0.64
C GLN A 94 -7.59 1.54 1.70
N LYS A 95 -6.37 1.27 1.24
CA LYS A 95 -5.15 1.20 2.06
C LYS A 95 -4.64 2.62 2.35
N PRO A 96 -4.20 2.93 3.57
CA PRO A 96 -3.68 4.25 3.88
C PRO A 96 -2.48 4.63 3.02
N VAL A 97 -2.43 5.87 2.54
CA VAL A 97 -1.35 6.38 1.68
C VAL A 97 0.00 6.25 2.38
N ASN A 98 0.10 6.60 3.66
CA ASN A 98 1.36 6.50 4.40
C ASN A 98 1.86 5.05 4.56
N VAL A 99 0.96 4.08 4.68
CA VAL A 99 1.33 2.66 4.71
C VAL A 99 1.92 2.25 3.36
N ILE A 100 1.28 2.66 2.26
CA ILE A 100 1.78 2.36 0.91
C ILE A 100 3.11 3.10 0.62
N LYS A 101 3.27 4.35 1.06
CA LYS A 101 4.52 5.10 0.95
C LYS A 101 5.68 4.35 1.62
N LYS A 102 5.49 3.85 2.84
CA LYS A 102 6.51 3.03 3.53
C LYS A 102 6.91 1.81 2.70
N LEU A 103 5.95 1.12 2.07
CA LEU A 103 6.25 -0.01 1.18
C LEU A 103 7.02 0.44 -0.08
N VAL A 104 6.51 1.43 -0.81
CA VAL A 104 7.18 1.94 -2.03
C VAL A 104 8.60 2.38 -1.70
N GLU A 105 8.78 3.17 -0.65
CA GLU A 105 10.10 3.65 -0.22
C GLU A 105 11.05 2.51 0.15
N THR A 106 10.55 1.46 0.83
CA THR A 106 11.36 0.31 1.26
C THR A 106 11.75 -0.58 0.10
N PHE A 107 10.87 -0.77 -0.89
CA PHE A 107 11.01 -1.80 -1.92
C PHE A 107 11.34 -1.26 -3.32
N THR A 108 11.57 0.06 -3.47
CA THR A 108 11.92 0.71 -4.74
C THR A 108 12.93 1.84 -4.54
N ASP A 109 13.76 2.09 -5.56
CA ASP A 109 14.61 3.28 -5.66
C ASP A 109 13.82 4.47 -6.25
N GLU A 110 14.33 5.69 -6.07
CA GLU A 110 13.73 6.88 -6.72
C GLU A 110 13.85 6.74 -8.24
N GLY A 111 12.81 7.14 -8.98
CA GLY A 111 12.73 6.94 -10.44
C GLY A 111 12.27 5.53 -10.87
N ASP A 112 12.18 4.55 -9.98
CA ASP A 112 11.60 3.24 -10.30
C ASP A 112 10.14 3.35 -10.73
N ILE A 113 9.69 2.33 -11.45
CA ILE A 113 8.29 2.18 -11.89
C ILE A 113 7.55 1.23 -10.96
N VAL A 114 6.43 1.71 -10.40
CA VAL A 114 5.48 0.90 -9.64
C VAL A 114 4.25 0.61 -10.50
N ILE A 115 3.75 -0.63 -10.45
CA ILE A 115 2.53 -1.04 -11.16
C ILE A 115 1.51 -1.52 -10.14
N ASP A 116 0.32 -0.93 -10.16
CA ASP A 116 -0.83 -1.34 -9.36
C ASP A 116 -1.98 -1.79 -10.28
N PRO A 117 -2.17 -3.11 -10.48
CA PRO A 117 -3.22 -3.63 -11.36
C PRO A 117 -4.63 -3.50 -10.78
N CYS A 118 -4.77 -3.14 -9.49
CA CYS A 118 -6.04 -3.01 -8.78
C CYS A 118 -6.06 -1.70 -7.99
N ALA A 119 -5.84 -0.58 -8.68
CA ALA A 119 -5.51 0.71 -8.08
C ALA A 119 -6.61 1.28 -7.17
N GLY A 120 -7.89 0.89 -7.36
CA GLY A 120 -8.98 1.29 -6.48
C GLY A 120 -9.10 2.80 -6.36
N SER A 121 -8.89 3.29 -5.14
CA SER A 121 -8.89 4.71 -4.79
C SER A 121 -7.64 5.49 -5.25
N GLY A 122 -6.66 4.83 -5.86
CA GLY A 122 -5.43 5.48 -6.36
C GLY A 122 -4.35 5.74 -5.30
N THR A 123 -4.38 5.06 -4.15
CA THR A 123 -3.45 5.36 -3.05
C THR A 123 -2.00 5.01 -3.37
N THR A 124 -1.76 3.95 -4.15
CA THR A 124 -0.42 3.62 -4.66
C THR A 124 0.12 4.71 -5.57
N LEU A 125 -0.72 5.25 -6.47
CA LEU A 125 -0.30 6.29 -7.42
C LEU A 125 0.04 7.58 -6.67
N ARG A 126 -0.77 7.96 -5.68
CA ARG A 126 -0.47 9.11 -4.81
C ARG A 126 0.84 8.92 -4.05
N ALA A 127 1.03 7.75 -3.43
CA ALA A 127 2.27 7.43 -2.72
C ALA A 127 3.50 7.52 -3.63
N CYS A 128 3.40 7.04 -4.86
CA CYS A 128 4.48 7.12 -5.83
C CYS A 128 4.77 8.56 -6.26
N LYS A 129 3.72 9.35 -6.53
CA LYS A 129 3.85 10.78 -6.86
C LYS A 129 4.59 11.55 -5.77
N GLU A 130 4.20 11.36 -4.51
CA GLU A 130 4.83 12.01 -3.35
C GLU A 130 6.27 11.52 -3.07
N LEU A 131 6.68 10.39 -3.66
CA LEU A 131 8.00 9.79 -3.49
C LEU A 131 8.84 9.87 -4.77
N ASN A 132 8.45 10.63 -5.79
CA ASN A 132 9.15 10.70 -7.08
C ASN A 132 9.37 9.31 -7.73
N ARG A 133 8.35 8.44 -7.67
CA ARG A 133 8.29 7.18 -8.43
C ARG A 133 7.30 7.31 -9.56
N SER A 134 7.65 6.75 -10.72
CA SER A 134 6.68 6.58 -11.80
C SER A 134 5.68 5.50 -11.40
N CYS A 135 4.40 5.65 -11.75
CA CYS A 135 3.40 4.66 -11.39
C CYS A 135 2.33 4.48 -12.47
N TYR A 136 1.95 3.23 -12.73
CA TYR A 136 0.83 2.87 -13.58
C TYR A 136 -0.22 2.14 -12.76
N GLY A 137 -1.44 2.68 -12.77
CA GLY A 137 -2.58 2.15 -12.02
C GLY A 137 -3.72 1.75 -12.94
N PHE A 138 -4.34 0.61 -12.66
CA PHE A 138 -5.48 0.11 -13.41
C PHE A 138 -6.68 -0.05 -12.48
N GLU A 139 -7.82 0.49 -12.88
CA GLU A 139 -9.08 0.38 -12.13
C GLU A 139 -10.22 0.14 -13.13
N ILE A 140 -10.97 -0.94 -12.90
CA ILE A 140 -12.04 -1.36 -13.81
C ILE A 140 -13.38 -0.68 -13.51
N HIS A 141 -13.58 -0.26 -12.26
CA HIS A 141 -14.82 0.33 -11.80
C HIS A 141 -14.78 1.85 -12.01
N ARG A 142 -15.44 2.29 -13.09
CA ARG A 142 -15.42 3.68 -13.56
C ARG A 142 -15.70 4.73 -12.47
N PRO A 143 -16.70 4.59 -11.58
CA PRO A 143 -16.89 5.54 -10.48
C PRO A 143 -15.70 5.67 -9.52
N PHE A 144 -14.96 4.59 -9.23
CA PHE A 144 -13.78 4.68 -8.37
C PHE A 144 -12.62 5.33 -9.10
N TYR A 145 -12.43 4.99 -10.38
CA TYR A 145 -11.45 5.64 -11.25
C TYR A 145 -11.66 7.16 -11.31
N GLU A 146 -12.88 7.62 -11.62
CA GLU A 146 -13.16 9.05 -11.78
C GLU A 146 -12.93 9.83 -10.47
N ARG A 147 -13.32 9.26 -9.34
CA ARG A 147 -13.06 9.84 -8.02
C ARG A 147 -11.59 9.82 -7.65
N ALA A 148 -10.85 8.75 -7.98
CA ALA A 148 -9.42 8.68 -7.74
C ALA A 148 -8.68 9.79 -8.49
N VAL A 149 -9.00 10.01 -9.77
CA VAL A 149 -8.40 11.09 -10.57
C VAL A 149 -8.76 12.47 -10.01
N LYS A 150 -10.04 12.73 -9.71
CA LYS A 150 -10.53 14.06 -9.30
C LYS A 150 -10.22 14.44 -7.85
N GLU A 151 -10.20 13.46 -6.94
CA GLU A 151 -10.08 13.71 -5.49
C GLU A 151 -8.72 13.26 -4.95
N MET A 152 -8.24 12.06 -5.30
CA MET A 152 -7.01 11.51 -4.72
C MET A 152 -5.74 12.07 -5.40
N LEU A 153 -5.78 12.20 -6.73
CA LEU A 153 -4.61 12.48 -7.56
C LEU A 153 -4.53 13.92 -8.06
N ALA A 154 -5.61 14.70 -7.88
CA ALA A 154 -5.65 16.10 -8.26
C ALA A 154 -4.59 16.92 -7.52
N ASP A 155 -3.90 17.78 -8.25
CA ASP A 155 -2.92 18.71 -7.68
C ASP A 155 -3.64 19.85 -6.97
N LYS A 156 -3.44 19.96 -5.65
CA LYS A 156 -3.95 21.10 -4.87
C LYS A 156 -3.28 22.43 -5.25
N ASN A 157 -2.17 22.39 -5.98
CA ASN A 157 -1.38 23.57 -6.36
C ASN A 157 -1.89 24.30 -7.62
N GLU A 158 -2.85 23.76 -8.38
CA GLU A 158 -3.45 24.51 -9.51
C GLU A 158 -4.46 25.58 -9.06
N GLN A 159 -4.98 25.50 -7.82
CA GLN A 159 -5.92 26.50 -7.30
C GLN A 159 -5.25 27.76 -6.73
N LEU A 160 -3.92 27.81 -6.57
CA LEU A 160 -3.21 28.97 -6.02
C LEU A 160 -2.63 29.95 -7.06
N ASN A 161 -2.68 29.62 -8.36
CA ASN A 161 -2.16 30.48 -9.44
C ASN A 161 -3.28 31.10 -10.28
N LEU A 162 -4.34 31.59 -9.62
CA LEU A 162 -5.23 32.61 -10.19
C LEU A 162 -4.89 33.94 -9.51
N GLU A 163 -3.73 34.48 -9.86
CA GLU A 163 -3.49 35.91 -9.65
C GLU A 163 -4.33 36.68 -10.68
N LEU A 164 -5.09 37.65 -10.17
CA LEU A 164 -5.75 38.72 -10.93
C LEU A 164 -4.72 39.64 -11.57
#